data_AF-X1UZW5-F1
#
_entry.id   AF-X1UZW5-F1
#
_cell.length_a   1.000
_cell.length_b   1.000
_cell.length_c   1.000
_cell.angle_alpha   90.00
_cell.angle_beta   90.00
_cell.angle_gamma   90.00
#
_symmetry.space_group_name_H-M   'P 1'
#
loop_
_entity.id
_entity.type
_entity.pdbx_description
1 polymer ?
#
loop_
_entity_poly.entity_id
_entity_poly.type
_entity_poly.pdbx_seq_one_letter_code
_entity_poly.pdbx_strand_id
1 'polypeptide(L)'
;MSKNVAAIICAAGPGTRFGGKRKKQFIDVAGRAVFLRSVELFANRDDVKQVLLGISPDDEELVGVKWGPNLKFFNVKVFFGGDERFDTVSKALELLTDDIDLVAVHDACRCC
;
A
#
# COMPACT_ATOMS: atom_id res chain seq x y z
N MET A 1 -23.01 9.14 -11.79
CA MET A 1 -21.57 9.41 -12.00
C MET A 1 -20.78 8.31 -11.27
N SER A 2 -19.65 7.88 -11.82
CA SER A 2 -18.74 7.00 -11.07
C SER A 2 -18.18 7.76 -9.88
N LYS A 3 -18.03 7.10 -8.74
CA LYS A 3 -17.41 7.66 -7.54
C LYS A 3 -15.89 7.61 -7.69
N ASN A 4 -15.20 8.67 -7.31
CA ASN A 4 -13.74 8.69 -7.24
C ASN A 4 -13.29 7.98 -5.96
N VAL A 5 -12.43 6.98 -6.11
CA VAL A 5 -12.00 6.12 -5.00
C VAL A 5 -10.52 6.36 -4.69
N ALA A 6 -10.19 6.43 -3.40
CA ALA A 6 -8.82 6.27 -2.92
C ALA A 6 -8.63 4.88 -2.31
N ALA A 7 -7.54 4.21 -2.66
CA ALA A 7 -7.13 2.95 -2.07
C ALA A 7 -5.98 3.16 -1.08
N ILE A 8 -6.20 2.79 0.18
CA ILE A 8 -5.18 2.82 1.25
C ILE A 8 -4.69 1.40 1.48
N ILE A 9 -3.43 1.13 1.14
CA ILE A 9 -2.80 -0.17 1.29
C ILE A 9 -1.88 -0.15 2.52
N CYS A 10 -2.25 -0.91 3.55
CA CYS A 10 -1.52 -0.96 4.82
C CYS A 10 -0.39 -2.00 4.76
N ALA A 11 0.86 -1.53 4.74
CA ALA A 11 2.08 -2.35 4.68
C ALA A 11 3.13 -2.02 5.76
N ALA A 12 2.79 -1.17 6.75
CA ALA A 12 3.72 -0.73 7.81
C ALA A 12 3.93 -1.77 8.93
N GLY A 13 3.02 -2.75 9.04
CA GLY A 13 3.03 -3.70 10.14
C GLY A 13 4.26 -4.64 10.13
N PRO A 14 4.79 -5.02 11.31
CA PRO A 14 6.02 -5.80 11.44
C PRO A 14 5.87 -7.28 11.01
N GLY A 15 4.63 -7.79 10.92
CA GLY A 15 4.39 -9.17 10.48
C GLY A 15 4.91 -10.26 11.44
N THR A 16 5.04 -9.95 12.73
CA THR A 16 5.69 -10.80 13.77
C THR A 16 5.20 -12.25 13.81
N ARG A 17 3.92 -12.51 13.51
CA ARG A 17 3.33 -13.85 13.49
C ARG A 17 3.78 -14.73 12.31
N PHE A 18 4.41 -14.14 11.29
CA PHE A 18 4.76 -14.84 10.05
C PHE A 18 6.06 -15.65 10.15
N GLY A 19 6.92 -15.36 11.14
CA GLY A 19 8.12 -16.17 11.43
C GLY A 19 9.24 -16.15 10.38
N GLY A 20 9.16 -15.28 9.36
CA GLY A 20 10.16 -15.16 8.29
C GLY A 20 11.22 -14.08 8.55
N LYS A 21 12.40 -14.21 7.91
CA LYS A 21 13.47 -13.19 7.95
C LYS A 21 13.09 -11.86 7.28
N ARG A 22 12.13 -11.89 6.36
CA ARG A 22 11.58 -10.72 5.66
C ARG A 22 10.13 -10.52 6.09
N LYS A 23 9.71 -9.26 6.25
CA LYS A 23 8.32 -8.92 6.56
C LYS A 23 7.39 -9.51 5.48
N LYS A 24 6.27 -10.07 5.92
CA LYS A 24 5.34 -10.87 5.10
C LYS A 24 4.88 -10.17 3.81
N GLN A 25 4.69 -8.85 3.86
CA GLN A 25 4.24 -8.04 2.74
C GLN A 25 5.25 -7.99 1.58
N PHE A 26 6.54 -8.23 1.85
CA PHE A 26 7.63 -8.19 0.88
C PHE A 26 8.05 -9.57 0.36
N ILE A 27 7.37 -10.63 0.80
CA ILE A 27 7.59 -11.98 0.28
C ILE A 27 7.05 -12.06 -1.15
N ASP A 28 7.80 -12.74 -2.01
CA ASP A 28 7.39 -13.01 -3.37
C ASP A 28 6.48 -14.25 -3.39
N VAL A 29 5.30 -14.11 -3.99
CA VAL A 29 4.40 -15.23 -4.31
C VAL A 29 4.34 -15.33 -5.83
N ALA A 30 4.78 -16.48 -6.36
CA ALA A 30 4.96 -16.71 -7.79
C ALA A 30 5.73 -15.56 -8.47
N GLY A 31 6.88 -15.17 -7.90
CA GLY A 31 7.80 -14.17 -8.48
C GLY A 31 7.39 -12.71 -8.32
N ARG A 32 6.28 -12.40 -7.63
CA ARG A 32 5.82 -11.02 -7.41
C ARG A 32 5.57 -10.77 -5.93
N ALA A 33 6.07 -9.64 -5.43
CA ALA A 33 5.89 -9.24 -4.04
C ALA A 33 4.40 -9.11 -3.71
N VAL A 34 4.01 -9.64 -2.55
CA VAL A 34 2.62 -9.71 -2.09
C VAL A 34 1.96 -8.32 -2.03
N PHE A 35 2.64 -7.30 -1.50
CA PHE A 35 2.08 -5.94 -1.47
C PHE A 35 1.87 -5.34 -2.86
N LEU A 36 2.74 -5.67 -3.81
CA LEU A 36 2.71 -5.12 -5.16
C LEU A 36 1.56 -5.72 -5.97
N ARG A 37 1.24 -7.00 -5.75
CA ARG A 37 0.00 -7.60 -6.25
C ARG A 37 -1.23 -6.86 -5.73
N SER A 38 -1.26 -6.51 -4.44
CA SER A 38 -2.36 -5.72 -3.86
C SER A 38 -2.45 -4.32 -4.48
N VAL A 39 -1.32 -3.66 -4.78
CA VAL A 39 -1.30 -2.39 -5.52
C VAL A 39 -1.94 -2.53 -6.91
N GLU A 40 -1.56 -3.57 -7.66
CA GLU A 40 -2.04 -3.82 -9.01
C GLU A 40 -3.56 -4.02 -9.10
N LEU A 41 -4.19 -4.60 -8.06
CA LEU A 41 -5.65 -4.75 -8.00
C LEU A 41 -6.40 -3.42 -8.02
N PHE A 42 -5.81 -2.36 -7.45
CA PHE A 42 -6.41 -1.04 -7.39
C PHE A 42 -5.92 -0.11 -8.51
N ALA A 43 -4.61 -0.12 -8.79
CA ALA A 43 -3.99 0.81 -9.74
C ALA A 43 -4.48 0.62 -11.19
N ASN A 44 -5.01 -0.56 -11.54
CA ASN A 44 -5.53 -0.85 -12.87
C ASN A 44 -7.03 -0.49 -13.05
N ARG A 45 -7.65 0.15 -12.06
CA ARG A 45 -9.08 0.52 -12.11
C ARG A 45 -9.25 2.00 -12.42
N ASP A 46 -10.11 2.31 -13.39
CA ASP A 46 -10.34 3.70 -13.81
C ASP A 46 -11.02 4.58 -12.74
N ASP A 47 -11.77 3.98 -11.80
CA ASP A 47 -12.44 4.70 -10.71
C ASP A 47 -11.51 5.01 -9.53
N VAL A 48 -10.34 4.36 -9.45
CA VAL A 48 -9.34 4.61 -8.41
C VAL A 48 -8.44 5.78 -8.84
N LYS A 49 -8.60 6.92 -8.18
CA LYS A 49 -7.86 8.16 -8.49
C LYS A 49 -6.60 8.34 -7.65
N GLN A 50 -6.51 7.62 -6.54
CA GLN A 50 -5.38 7.72 -5.63
C GLN A 50 -5.06 6.36 -5.01
N VAL A 51 -3.78 5.98 -4.99
CA VAL A 51 -3.29 4.80 -4.27
C VAL A 51 -2.23 5.25 -3.27
N LEU A 52 -2.50 5.00 -1.99
CA LEU A 52 -1.63 5.32 -0.86
C LEU A 52 -1.05 4.03 -0.28
N LEU A 53 0.28 3.91 -0.25
CA LEU A 53 0.97 2.76 0.34
C LEU A 53 1.66 3.19 1.64
N GLY A 54 1.13 2.73 2.78
CA GLY A 54 1.71 3.00 4.09
C GLY A 54 2.76 1.98 4.44
N ILE A 55 4.01 2.40 4.61
CA ILE A 55 5.16 1.55 4.98
C ILE A 55 5.74 1.96 6.33
N SER A 56 6.57 1.09 6.92
CA SER A 56 7.38 1.47 8.08
C SER A 56 8.60 2.29 7.60
N PRO A 57 9.07 3.28 8.37
CA PRO A 57 10.30 4.01 8.06
C PRO A 57 11.50 3.09 7.82
N ASP A 58 11.60 1.98 8.56
CA ASP A 58 12.66 0.98 8.43
C ASP A 58 12.68 0.29 7.05
N ASP A 59 11.57 0.35 6.31
CA ASP A 59 11.42 -0.28 5.00
C ASP A 59 11.67 0.69 3.84
N GLU A 60 11.89 1.99 4.09
CA GLU A 60 11.97 3.03 3.06
C GLU A 60 13.01 2.71 1.98
N GLU A 61 14.25 2.43 2.41
CA GLU A 61 15.36 2.17 1.50
C GLU A 61 15.09 0.93 0.64
N LEU A 62 14.66 -0.18 1.27
CA LEU A 62 14.32 -1.42 0.58
C LEU A 62 13.21 -1.18 -0.44
N VAL A 63 12.17 -0.44 -0.05
CA VAL A 63 11.01 -0.16 -0.91
C VAL A 63 11.41 0.70 -2.10
N GLY A 64 12.16 1.78 -1.86
CA GLY A 64 12.65 2.68 -2.88
C GLY A 64 13.55 1.98 -3.89
N VAL A 65 14.53 1.20 -3.42
CA VAL A 65 15.50 0.51 -4.30
C VAL A 65 14.84 -0.62 -5.08
N LYS A 66 14.07 -1.49 -4.42
CA LYS A 66 13.56 -2.72 -5.06
C LYS A 66 12.30 -2.50 -5.88
N TRP A 67 11.42 -1.57 -5.48
CA TRP A 67 10.11 -1.40 -6.11
C TRP A 67 9.77 0.06 -6.47
N GLY A 68 10.67 1.02 -6.24
CA GLY A 68 10.46 2.42 -6.63
C GLY A 68 10.00 2.60 -8.08
N PRO A 69 10.64 1.95 -9.08
CA PRO A 69 10.17 2.01 -10.48
C PRO A 69 8.75 1.49 -10.68
N ASN A 70 8.37 0.40 -10.01
CA ASN A 70 7.01 -0.15 -10.10
C ASN A 70 5.97 0.79 -9.46
N LEU A 71 6.29 1.33 -8.29
CA LEU A 71 5.40 2.25 -7.57
C LEU A 71 5.20 3.55 -8.33
N LYS A 72 6.26 4.08 -8.95
CA LYS A 72 6.17 5.24 -9.84
C LYS A 72 5.32 4.93 -11.08
N PHE A 73 5.49 3.76 -11.69
CA PHE A 73 4.69 3.34 -12.85
C PHE A 73 3.18 3.31 -12.53
N PHE A 74 2.81 2.81 -11.35
CA PHE A 74 1.42 2.77 -10.89
C PHE A 74 0.93 4.05 -10.20
N ASN A 75 1.72 5.13 -10.23
CA ASN A 75 1.42 6.39 -9.56
C ASN A 75 1.03 6.24 -8.06
N VAL A 76 1.73 5.34 -7.35
CA VAL A 76 1.49 5.09 -5.93
C VAL A 76 2.23 6.14 -5.09
N LYS A 77 1.51 6.80 -4.19
CA LYS A 77 2.11 7.66 -3.16
C LYS A 77 2.46 6.82 -1.94
N VAL A 78 3.75 6.70 -1.68
CA VAL A 78 4.27 6.04 -0.46
C VAL A 78 4.28 7.04 0.68
N PHE A 79 3.91 6.59 1.87
CA PHE A 79 3.98 7.40 3.10
C PHE A 79 4.36 6.52 4.30
N PHE A 80 4.77 7.15 5.39
CA PHE A 80 5.07 6.44 6.63
C PHE A 80 3.81 6.20 7.45
N GLY A 81 3.52 4.93 7.72
CA GLY A 81 2.44 4.50 8.60
C GLY A 81 2.69 4.84 10.06
N GLY A 82 1.84 4.34 10.95
CA GLY A 82 2.05 4.39 12.39
C GLY A 82 2.30 3.01 13.00
N ASP A 83 2.37 2.97 14.32
CA ASP A 83 2.69 1.76 15.08
C ASP A 83 1.58 0.72 14.95
N GLU A 84 0.32 1.18 14.90
CA GLU A 84 -0.84 0.35 14.69
C GLU A 84 -1.47 0.55 13.30
N ARG A 85 -2.34 -0.39 12.93
CA ARG A 85 -3.06 -0.32 11.65
C ARG A 85 -3.93 0.93 11.56
N PHE A 86 -4.61 1.31 12.65
CA PHE A 86 -5.48 2.49 12.61
C PHE A 86 -4.68 3.79 12.50
N ASP A 87 -3.48 3.89 13.10
CA ASP A 87 -2.61 5.05 12.93
C ASP A 87 -2.20 5.23 11.47
N THR A 88 -1.85 4.12 10.82
CA THR A 88 -1.52 4.10 9.39
C THR A 88 -2.69 4.59 8.53
N VAL A 89 -3.91 4.16 8.86
CA VAL A 89 -5.12 4.63 8.16
C VAL A 89 -5.39 6.11 8.44
N SER A 90 -5.26 6.55 9.70
CA SER A 90 -5.48 7.96 10.07
C SER A 90 -4.55 8.89 9.29
N LYS A 91 -3.25 8.59 9.25
CA LYS A 91 -2.27 9.34 8.47
C LYS A 91 -2.57 9.33 6.97
N ALA A 92 -3.09 8.23 6.44
CA ALA A 92 -3.47 8.15 5.03
C ALA A 92 -4.67 9.05 4.70
N LEU A 93 -5.65 9.14 5.61
CA LEU A 93 -6.82 10.00 5.43
C LEU A 93 -6.44 11.48 5.31
N GLU A 94 -5.40 11.92 6.03
CA GLU A 94 -4.85 13.29 5.93
C GLU A 94 -4.17 13.58 4.58
N LEU A 95 -3.90 12.55 3.77
CA LEU A 95 -3.22 12.67 2.47
C LEU A 95 -4.17 12.57 1.28
N LEU A 96 -5.48 12.40 1.52
CA LEU A 96 -6.48 12.31 0.47
C LEU A 96 -6.60 13.63 -0.30
N THR A 97 -6.89 13.53 -1.58
CA THR A 97 -7.27 14.70 -2.39
C THR A 97 -8.75 15.02 -2.21
N ASP A 98 -9.11 16.30 -2.37
CA ASP A 98 -10.47 16.80 -2.12
C ASP A 98 -11.55 16.18 -3.04
N ASP A 99 -11.14 15.59 -4.18
CA ASP A 99 -12.02 14.98 -5.17
C ASP A 99 -12.34 13.51 -4.91
N ILE A 100 -11.90 12.94 -3.79
CA ILE A 100 -12.18 11.56 -3.40
C ILE A 100 -13.56 11.45 -2.73
N ASP A 101 -14.43 10.62 -3.29
CA ASP A 101 -15.75 10.33 -2.73
C ASP A 101 -15.71 9.16 -1.72
N LEU A 102 -14.87 8.17 -1.97
CA LEU A 102 -14.87 6.88 -1.26
C LEU A 102 -13.44 6.43 -0.95
N VAL A 103 -13.29 5.75 0.19
CA VAL A 103 -12.01 5.21 0.64
C VAL A 103 -12.13 3.69 0.80
N ALA A 104 -11.25 2.96 0.13
CA ALA A 104 -11.06 1.52 0.30
C ALA A 104 -9.79 1.27 1.12
N VAL A 105 -9.92 0.67 2.31
CA VAL A 105 -8.77 0.28 3.13
C VAL A 105 -8.49 -1.20 2.90
N HIS A 106 -7.28 -1.52 2.45
CA HIS A 106 -6.87 -2.88 2.09
C HIS A 106 -5.59 -3.30 2.81
N ASP A 107 -5.53 -4.55 3.24
CA ASP A 107 -4.31 -5.10 3.83
C ASP A 107 -3.37 -5.55 2.71
N ALA A 108 -2.09 -5.15 2.75
CA ALA A 108 -1.12 -5.48 1.71
C ALA A 108 -0.94 -6.99 1.45
N CYS A 109 -1.26 -7.83 2.45
CA CYS A 109 -1.11 -9.29 2.36
C CYS A 109 -2.32 -10.02 1.75
N ARG A 110 -3.38 -9.33 1.36
CA ARG A 110 -4.58 -9.91 0.72
C ARG A 110 -4.47 -9.74 -0.79
N CYS A 111 -3.59 -10.53 -1.40
CA CYS A 111 -3.09 -10.32 -2.76
C CYS A 111 -3.80 -11.10 -3.89
N CYS A 112 -5.01 -11.61 -3.65
CA CYS A 112 -5.82 -12.38 -4.61
C CYS A 112 -7.31 -12.12 -4.42
#